data_AF-A0A4Q4VU72-F1
#
_entry.id   AF-A0A4Q4VU72-F1
#
_cell.length_a   1.000
_cell.length_b   1.000
_cell.length_c   1.000
_cell.angle_alpha   90.00
_cell.angle_beta   90.00
_cell.angle_gamma   90.00
#
_symmetry.space_group_name_H-M   'P 1'
#
loop_
_entity.id
_entity.type
_entity.pdbx_description
1 polymer ?
#
loop_
_entity_poly.entity_id
_entity_poly.type
_entity_poly.pdbx_seq_one_letter_code
_entity_poly.pdbx_strand_id
1 'polypeptide(L)'
;MSKKLTIDKFFGSPKPKKPRGEVDADEATPTGHPTHAAYPFPIPHLPASIGAELLESLPARPGRAIDDQPDLDLLYFEPYVPRSTAQQLFRFLRASLPFYRVGYDIRRGGISAHIRTPRWTTVFGVDDTSRFAEEDGAVVDARTGVRVPHDRRRRQALRQVPAAADPHMPR
;
A
#
# COMPACT_ATOMS: atom_id res chain seq x y z
N MET A 1 35.94 -24.22 32.79
CA MET A 1 35.10 -23.18 33.42
C MET A 1 34.36 -22.41 32.33
N SER A 2 33.13 -22.81 32.00
CA SER A 2 32.34 -22.21 30.90
C SER A 2 31.75 -20.86 31.34
N LYS A 3 32.06 -19.78 30.60
CA LYS A 3 31.57 -18.43 30.89
C LYS A 3 30.11 -18.32 30.42
N LYS A 4 29.18 -18.33 31.38
CA LYS A 4 27.74 -18.10 31.12
C LYS A 4 27.56 -16.66 30.64
N LEU A 5 27.11 -16.48 29.40
CA LEU A 5 26.73 -15.18 28.84
C LEU A 5 25.26 -14.93 29.21
N THR A 6 24.99 -13.98 30.11
CA THR A 6 23.64 -13.57 30.50
C THR A 6 22.98 -12.69 29.44
N ILE A 7 21.66 -12.85 29.29
CA ILE A 7 20.80 -12.19 28.29
C ILE A 7 20.77 -10.66 28.43
N ASP A 8 21.25 -10.15 29.57
CA ASP A 8 21.27 -8.72 29.91
C ASP A 8 22.14 -7.88 28.96
N LYS A 9 23.07 -8.51 28.22
CA LYS A 9 23.82 -7.82 27.15
C LYS A 9 22.97 -7.40 25.95
N PHE A 10 21.80 -8.02 25.75
CA PHE A 10 20.88 -7.64 24.67
C PHE A 10 20.07 -6.39 25.00
N PHE A 11 19.85 -6.10 26.28
CA PHE A 11 19.08 -4.94 26.74
C PHE A 11 20.01 -3.80 27.16
N GLY A 12 20.93 -3.41 26.27
CA GLY A 12 21.74 -2.22 26.46
C GLY A 12 20.85 -1.00 26.72
N SER A 13 21.18 -0.26 27.78
CA SER A 13 20.44 0.95 28.17
C SER A 13 20.38 1.97 27.03
N PRO A 14 19.23 2.62 26.79
CA PRO A 14 19.07 3.54 25.67
C PRO A 14 19.98 4.76 25.85
N LYS A 15 20.91 4.96 24.90
CA LYS A 15 21.72 6.18 24.84
C LYS A 15 20.80 7.39 24.62
N PRO A 16 20.94 8.49 25.37
CA PRO A 16 20.14 9.69 25.17
C PRO A 16 20.38 10.25 23.76
N LYS A 17 19.30 10.38 22.97
CA LYS A 17 19.35 10.95 21.63
C LYS A 17 19.66 12.45 21.71
N LYS A 18 20.71 12.88 21.02
CA LYS A 18 20.92 14.30 20.65
C LYS A 18 19.73 14.78 19.81
N PRO A 19 19.25 16.03 19.99
CA PRO A 19 18.20 16.57 19.14
C PRO A 19 18.70 16.63 17.70
N ARG A 20 18.00 15.92 16.82
CA ARG A 20 18.21 15.98 15.37
C ARG A 20 17.50 17.25 14.90
N GLY A 21 18.28 18.18 14.37
CA GLY A 21 17.79 19.42 13.78
C GLY A 21 16.72 19.18 12.73
N GLU A 22 15.90 20.21 12.57
CA GLU A 22 14.78 20.34 11.64
C GLU A 22 15.08 19.63 10.32
N VAL A 23 14.20 18.68 9.98
CA VAL A 23 14.14 18.12 8.65
C VAL A 23 13.41 19.18 7.85
N ASP A 24 14.13 19.90 7.00
CA ASP A 24 13.54 20.68 5.92
C ASP A 24 12.55 19.76 5.20
N ALA A 25 11.27 20.03 5.43
CA ALA A 25 10.20 19.50 4.64
C ALA A 25 10.32 20.22 3.29
N ASP A 26 11.05 19.61 2.36
CA ASP A 26 10.88 19.92 0.95
C ASP A 26 9.42 19.59 0.61
N GLU A 27 8.59 20.62 0.72
CA GLU A 27 7.16 20.63 0.48
C GLU A 27 6.95 20.61 -1.03
N ALA A 28 7.31 19.49 -1.67
CA ALA A 28 6.86 19.17 -3.02
C ALA A 28 5.35 18.90 -2.94
N THR A 29 4.58 19.98 -3.00
CA THR A 29 3.12 19.97 -3.06
C THR A 29 2.72 19.10 -4.25
N PRO A 30 1.88 18.06 -4.09
CA PRO A 30 1.42 17.28 -5.22
C PRO A 30 0.65 18.22 -6.17
N THR A 31 1.14 18.38 -7.38
CA THR A 31 0.68 19.34 -8.40
C THR A 31 -0.67 18.98 -9.05
N GLY A 32 -1.53 18.25 -8.32
CA GLY A 32 -2.89 17.92 -8.74
C GLY A 32 -3.49 16.72 -8.01
N HIS A 33 -4.82 16.62 -8.08
CA HIS A 33 -5.58 15.43 -7.70
C HIS A 33 -6.47 15.02 -8.89
N PRO A 34 -6.40 13.78 -9.38
CA PRO A 34 -7.37 13.26 -10.31
C PRO A 34 -8.72 13.17 -9.59
N THR A 35 -9.67 14.01 -10.01
CA THR A 35 -11.06 13.94 -9.56
C THR A 35 -11.81 12.94 -10.42
N HIS A 36 -12.13 11.77 -9.88
CA HIS A 36 -12.90 10.76 -10.58
C HIS A 36 -14.31 10.68 -10.00
N ALA A 37 -15.35 10.79 -10.83
CA ALA A 37 -16.74 10.82 -10.39
C ALA A 37 -17.17 9.58 -9.56
N ALA A 38 -16.53 8.43 -9.79
CA ALA A 38 -16.80 7.20 -9.04
C ALA A 38 -16.00 7.06 -7.74
N TYR A 39 -15.05 7.96 -7.46
CA TYR A 39 -14.20 7.88 -6.29
C TYR A 39 -14.37 9.14 -5.41
N PRO A 40 -15.02 9.05 -4.24
CA PRO A 40 -15.40 10.21 -3.46
C PRO A 40 -14.24 10.93 -2.75
N PHE A 41 -13.06 10.32 -2.70
CA PHE A 41 -11.90 10.86 -1.98
C PHE A 41 -10.74 11.15 -2.94
N PRO A 42 -10.37 12.41 -3.22
CA PRO A 42 -9.26 12.68 -4.11
C PRO A 42 -7.95 12.09 -3.57
N ILE A 43 -7.24 11.28 -4.37
CA ILE A 43 -5.91 10.76 -4.03
C ILE A 43 -4.87 11.63 -4.73
N PRO A 44 -3.91 12.26 -4.03
CA PRO A 44 -2.87 13.05 -4.68
C PRO A 44 -2.05 12.23 -5.67
N HIS A 45 -1.55 12.88 -6.72
CA HIS A 45 -0.54 12.28 -7.58
C HIS A 45 0.71 11.91 -6.78
N LEU A 46 1.38 10.84 -7.21
CA LEU A 46 2.68 10.46 -6.65
C LEU A 46 3.69 11.59 -6.90
N PRO A 47 4.45 12.04 -5.88
CA PRO A 47 5.48 13.06 -6.06
C PRO A 47 6.48 12.66 -7.14
N ALA A 48 6.81 13.59 -8.03
CA ALA A 48 7.68 13.33 -9.17
C ALA A 48 9.06 12.80 -8.76
N SER A 49 9.60 13.25 -7.63
CA SER A 49 10.87 12.75 -7.08
C SER A 49 10.83 11.26 -6.74
N ILE A 50 9.78 10.81 -6.06
CA ILE A 50 9.56 9.40 -5.75
C ILE A 50 9.33 8.61 -7.04
N GLY A 51 8.55 9.15 -7.97
CA GLY A 51 8.27 8.53 -9.27
C GLY A 51 9.54 8.31 -10.11
N ALA A 52 10.40 9.32 -10.21
CA ALA A 52 11.67 9.24 -10.93
C ALA A 52 12.62 8.22 -10.28
N GLU A 53 12.79 8.26 -8.95
CA GLU A 53 13.63 7.30 -8.22
C GLU A 53 13.14 5.86 -8.44
N LEU A 54 11.82 5.62 -8.47
CA LEU A 54 11.27 4.29 -8.79
C LEU A 54 11.56 3.87 -10.23
N LEU A 55 11.41 4.75 -11.22
CA LEU A 55 11.66 4.37 -12.62
C LEU A 55 13.14 4.03 -12.88
N GLU A 56 14.06 4.73 -12.21
CA GLU A 56 15.50 4.52 -12.38
C GLU A 56 16.05 3.33 -11.59
N SER A 57 15.44 2.99 -10.46
CA SER A 57 16.00 2.03 -9.50
C SER A 57 15.32 0.66 -9.46
N LEU A 58 14.30 0.42 -10.29
CA LEU A 58 13.57 -0.85 -10.30
C LEU A 58 13.97 -1.77 -11.46
N PRO A 59 14.16 -3.08 -11.20
CA PRO A 59 14.26 -3.70 -9.88
C PRO A 59 15.56 -3.29 -9.16
N ALA A 60 15.50 -3.11 -7.84
CA ALA A 60 16.69 -2.76 -7.07
C ALA A 60 17.80 -3.81 -7.21
N ARG A 61 17.40 -5.09 -7.34
CA ARG A 61 18.28 -6.22 -7.65
C ARG A 61 17.52 -7.25 -8.49
N PRO A 62 18.14 -7.82 -9.54
CA PRO A 62 17.55 -8.93 -10.27
C PRO A 62 17.46 -10.18 -9.38
N GLY A 63 16.54 -11.09 -9.71
CA GLY A 63 16.44 -12.38 -9.03
C GLY A 63 17.75 -13.17 -9.18
N ARG A 64 18.20 -13.80 -8.10
CA ARG A 64 19.41 -14.63 -8.07
C ARG A 64 19.02 -16.09 -8.09
N ALA A 65 19.44 -16.82 -9.12
CA ALA A 65 19.34 -18.27 -9.14
C ALA A 65 20.24 -18.87 -8.04
N ILE A 66 19.73 -19.87 -7.33
CA ILE A 66 20.46 -20.72 -6.40
C ILE A 66 20.25 -22.14 -6.90
N ASP A 67 21.19 -22.58 -7.73
CA ASP A 67 21.25 -23.88 -8.43
C ASP A 67 22.53 -24.66 -8.04
N ASP A 68 23.20 -24.22 -6.97
CA ASP A 68 24.46 -24.77 -6.47
C ASP A 68 24.27 -25.92 -5.46
N GLN A 69 23.02 -26.33 -5.20
CA GLN A 69 22.65 -27.39 -4.26
C GLN A 69 22.06 -28.60 -5.00
N PRO A 70 22.39 -29.84 -4.60
CA PRO A 70 21.82 -31.03 -5.24
C PRO A 70 20.30 -31.07 -5.03
N ASP A 71 19.58 -31.36 -6.10
CA ASP A 71 18.11 -31.47 -6.15
C ASP A 71 17.35 -30.21 -5.70
N LEU A 72 17.96 -29.02 -5.79
CA LEU A 72 17.37 -27.77 -5.35
C LEU A 72 17.63 -26.62 -6.33
N ASP A 73 16.59 -26.29 -7.10
CA ASP A 73 16.55 -25.11 -7.97
C ASP A 73 15.66 -24.03 -7.33
N LEU A 74 16.27 -22.94 -6.87
CA LEU A 74 15.56 -21.80 -6.28
C LEU A 74 15.84 -20.50 -7.04
N LEU A 75 14.83 -19.62 -7.06
CA LEU A 75 14.99 -18.24 -7.49
C LEU A 75 14.77 -17.30 -6.30
N TYR A 76 15.85 -16.70 -5.83
CA TYR A 76 15.85 -15.81 -4.67
C TYR A 76 15.63 -14.36 -5.09
N PHE A 77 14.62 -13.72 -4.50
CA PHE A 77 14.30 -12.32 -4.74
C PHE A 77 14.65 -11.46 -3.53
N GLU A 78 15.38 -10.39 -3.77
CA GLU A 78 15.65 -9.34 -2.79
C GLU A 78 14.57 -8.24 -2.87
N PRO A 79 14.54 -7.27 -1.92
CA PRO A 79 13.56 -6.19 -1.96
C PRO A 79 13.54 -5.49 -3.32
N TYR A 80 12.38 -5.51 -3.97
CA TYR A 80 12.21 -4.98 -5.32
C TYR A 80 12.48 -3.47 -5.40
N VAL A 81 12.11 -2.74 -4.35
CA VAL A 81 12.28 -1.28 -4.21
C VAL A 81 13.44 -0.99 -3.25
N PRO A 82 14.35 -0.05 -3.57
CA PRO A 82 15.38 0.37 -2.63
C PRO A 82 14.79 0.89 -1.32
N ARG A 83 15.52 0.68 -0.21
CA ARG A 83 15.01 0.99 1.14
C ARG A 83 14.66 2.47 1.33
N SER A 84 15.42 3.38 0.73
CA SER A 84 15.16 4.83 0.77
C SER A 84 13.82 5.17 0.14
N THR A 85 13.63 4.75 -1.11
CA THR A 85 12.42 4.98 -1.90
C THR A 85 11.21 4.31 -1.26
N ALA A 86 11.37 3.08 -0.75
CA ALA A 86 10.31 2.36 -0.06
C ALA A 86 9.78 3.10 1.18
N GLN A 87 10.65 3.76 1.95
CA GLN A 87 10.23 4.57 3.10
C GLN A 87 9.48 5.83 2.68
N GLN A 88 9.95 6.51 1.63
CA GLN A 88 9.28 7.70 1.08
C GLN A 88 7.90 7.33 0.55
N LEU A 89 7.82 6.28 -0.27
CA LEU A 89 6.57 5.74 -0.81
C LEU A 89 5.62 5.33 0.31
N PHE A 90 6.10 4.62 1.33
CA PHE A 90 5.28 4.23 2.49
C PHE A 90 4.66 5.42 3.21
N ARG A 91 5.45 6.47 3.47
CA ARG A 91 4.96 7.69 4.15
C ARG A 91 3.91 8.41 3.31
N PHE A 92 4.16 8.54 2.00
CA PHE A 92 3.21 9.12 1.06
C PHE A 92 1.89 8.34 1.07
N LEU A 93 1.92 7.03 0.78
CA LEU A 93 0.71 6.21 0.71
C LEU A 93 -0.06 6.20 2.04
N ARG A 94 0.64 6.14 3.18
CA ARG A 94 0.01 6.20 4.51
C ARG A 94 -0.72 7.54 4.74
N ALA A 95 -0.17 8.65 4.25
CA ALA A 95 -0.77 9.97 4.41
C ALA A 95 -1.89 10.25 3.39
N SER A 96 -1.80 9.64 2.21
CA SER A 96 -2.60 10.00 1.04
C SER A 96 -3.79 9.08 0.76
N LEU A 97 -3.75 7.82 1.19
CA LEU A 97 -4.83 6.86 0.91
C LEU A 97 -5.93 6.92 1.97
N PRO A 98 -7.21 6.79 1.57
CA PRO A 98 -8.31 6.69 2.51
C PRO A 98 -8.35 5.27 3.11
N PHE A 99 -7.96 5.16 4.38
CA PHE A 99 -8.01 3.90 5.11
C PHE A 99 -9.31 3.76 5.90
N TYR A 100 -9.84 2.54 5.93
CA TYR A 100 -11.04 2.18 6.67
C TYR A 100 -10.88 0.78 7.29
N ARG A 101 -11.71 0.45 8.26
CA ARG A 101 -11.81 -0.90 8.83
C ARG A 101 -13.09 -1.58 8.38
N VAL A 102 -13.01 -2.86 8.10
CA VAL A 102 -14.19 -3.64 7.70
C VAL A 102 -14.84 -4.21 8.95
N GLY A 103 -16.12 -3.90 9.12
CA GLY A 103 -17.01 -4.56 10.08
C GLY A 103 -17.91 -5.54 9.34
N TYR A 104 -18.08 -6.75 9.84
CA TYR A 104 -19.00 -7.74 9.28
C TYR A 104 -19.51 -8.70 10.35
N ASP A 105 -20.72 -9.21 10.14
CA ASP A 105 -21.30 -10.23 11.00
C ASP A 105 -20.95 -11.62 10.45
N ILE A 106 -20.53 -12.52 11.35
CA ILE A 106 -20.36 -13.94 11.03
C ILE A 106 -21.41 -14.76 11.74
N ARG A 107 -21.85 -15.84 11.09
CA ARG A 107 -22.62 -16.91 11.72
C ARG A 107 -21.85 -18.21 11.58
N ARG A 108 -21.43 -18.80 12.70
CA ARG A 108 -20.69 -20.07 12.72
C ARG A 108 -21.22 -20.94 13.85
N GLY A 109 -21.71 -22.13 13.52
CA GLY A 109 -22.25 -23.08 14.50
C GLY A 109 -23.43 -22.54 15.31
N GLY A 110 -24.31 -21.72 14.71
CA GLY A 110 -25.47 -21.13 15.38
C GLY A 110 -25.19 -19.87 16.22
N ILE A 111 -23.91 -19.49 16.40
CA ILE A 111 -23.51 -18.27 17.10
C ILE A 111 -23.29 -17.15 16.08
N SER A 112 -23.93 -16.00 16.31
CA SER A 112 -23.73 -14.77 15.53
C SER A 112 -22.76 -13.85 16.28
N ALA A 113 -21.72 -13.35 15.60
CA ALA A 113 -20.75 -12.43 16.17
C ALA A 113 -20.43 -11.29 15.20
N HIS A 114 -20.33 -10.06 15.74
CA HIS A 114 -19.89 -8.89 14.98
C HIS A 114 -18.36 -8.77 15.04
N ILE A 115 -17.69 -8.84 13.89
CA ILE A 115 -16.24 -8.75 13.78
C ILE A 115 -15.85 -7.40 13.19
N ARG A 116 -14.93 -6.71 13.87
CA ARG A 116 -14.17 -5.58 13.30
C ARG A 116 -12.76 -6.03 12.98
N THR A 117 -12.35 -5.93 11.71
CA THR A 117 -11.00 -6.33 11.31
C THR A 117 -9.95 -5.51 12.07
N PRO A 118 -8.88 -6.10 12.60
CA PRO A 118 -7.84 -5.34 13.30
C PRO A 118 -6.99 -4.49 12.34
N ARG A 119 -7.06 -4.77 11.04
CA ARG A 119 -6.28 -4.10 10.00
C ARG A 119 -7.09 -2.96 9.36
N TRP A 120 -6.39 -1.87 9.10
CA TRP A 120 -6.82 -0.79 8.22
C TRP A 120 -6.54 -1.19 6.78
N THR A 121 -7.51 -0.93 5.91
CA THR A 121 -7.47 -1.30 4.49
C THR A 121 -7.91 -0.13 3.64
N THR A 122 -7.44 -0.09 2.41
CA THR A 122 -7.89 0.84 1.39
C THR A 122 -8.05 0.06 0.09
N VAL A 123 -9.06 0.40 -0.70
CA VAL A 123 -9.35 -0.25 -1.99
C VAL A 123 -9.56 0.88 -2.99
N PHE A 124 -8.77 0.86 -4.05
CA PHE A 124 -8.80 1.82 -5.14
C PHE A 124 -8.42 1.11 -6.44
N GLY A 125 -8.79 1.71 -7.57
CA GLY A 125 -8.54 1.14 -8.91
C GLY A 125 -9.76 0.45 -9.52
N VAL A 126 -9.50 -0.28 -10.60
CA VAL A 126 -10.48 -1.09 -11.34
C VAL A 126 -10.01 -2.54 -11.37
N ASP A 127 -10.95 -3.47 -11.51
CA ASP A 127 -10.63 -4.91 -11.65
C ASP A 127 -10.11 -5.25 -13.06
N ASP A 128 -9.70 -6.50 -13.26
CA ASP A 128 -9.17 -7.03 -14.52
C ASP A 128 -10.18 -7.01 -15.68
N THR A 129 -11.47 -6.83 -15.39
CA THR A 129 -12.51 -6.71 -16.41
C THR A 129 -12.58 -5.31 -17.00
N SER A 130 -11.84 -4.35 -16.44
CA SER A 130 -11.91 -2.93 -16.81
C SER A 130 -10.52 -2.30 -16.96
N ARG A 131 -10.43 -1.25 -17.78
CA ARG A 131 -9.24 -0.39 -17.89
C ARG A 131 -9.63 1.08 -18.06
N PHE A 132 -8.68 1.97 -17.86
CA PHE A 132 -8.85 3.39 -18.22
C PHE A 132 -8.54 3.58 -19.71
N ALA A 133 -9.41 4.28 -20.43
CA ALA A 133 -9.19 4.65 -21.83
C ALA A 133 -8.08 5.71 -21.94
N GLU A 134 -7.25 5.62 -22.97
CA GLU A 134 -6.09 6.53 -23.15
C GLU A 134 -6.51 7.96 -23.48
N GLU A 135 -7.63 8.15 -24.17
CA GLU A 135 -8.08 9.46 -24.64
C GLU A 135 -8.61 10.35 -23.50
N ASP A 136 -9.46 9.80 -22.63
CA ASP A 136 -10.22 10.58 -21.64
C ASP A 136 -10.19 9.99 -20.23
N GLY A 137 -9.44 8.91 -20.00
CA GLY A 137 -9.38 8.23 -18.71
C GLY A 137 -10.70 7.56 -18.29
N ALA A 138 -11.67 7.39 -19.20
CA ALA A 138 -12.92 6.75 -18.86
C ALA A 138 -12.73 5.24 -18.62
N VAL A 139 -13.51 4.67 -17.69
CA VAL A 139 -13.50 3.22 -17.44
C VAL A 139 -14.24 2.49 -18.57
N VAL A 140 -13.51 1.63 -19.28
CA VAL A 140 -13.99 0.77 -20.37
C VAL A 140 -13.76 -0.70 -20.03
N ASP A 141 -14.60 -1.57 -20.58
CA ASP A 141 -14.43 -3.02 -20.47
C ASP A 141 -13.14 -3.44 -21.18
N ALA A 142 -12.34 -4.26 -20.50
CA ALA A 142 -11.00 -4.62 -20.94
C ALA A 142 -11.00 -5.45 -22.24
N ARG A 143 -12.08 -6.16 -22.56
CA ARG A 143 -12.15 -7.02 -23.76
C ARG A 143 -12.81 -6.32 -24.93
N THR A 144 -13.88 -5.59 -24.66
CA THR A 144 -14.74 -5.00 -25.69
C THR A 144 -14.42 -3.54 -25.97
N GLY A 145 -13.73 -2.85 -25.05
CA GLY A 145 -13.47 -1.41 -25.14
C GLY A 145 -14.71 -0.54 -24.94
N VAL A 146 -15.86 -1.16 -24.63
CA VAL A 146 -17.13 -0.45 -24.43
C VAL A 146 -17.12 0.24 -23.06
N ARG A 147 -17.61 1.48 -23.01
CA ARG A 147 -17.72 2.24 -21.75
C ARG A 147 -18.57 1.49 -20.73
N VAL A 148 -18.01 1.27 -19.54
CA VAL A 148 -18.74 0.62 -18.43
C VAL A 148 -19.80 1.60 -17.91
N PRO A 149 -21.09 1.23 -17.81
CA PRO A 149 -22.11 2.11 -17.24
C PRO A 149 -21.76 2.53 -15.81
N HIS A 150 -22.03 3.79 -15.45
CA HIS A 150 -21.68 4.38 -14.15
C HIS A 150 -22.21 3.57 -12.95
N ASP A 151 -23.38 2.95 -13.08
CA ASP A 151 -23.97 2.12 -12.01
C ASP A 151 -23.26 0.78 -11.79
N ARG A 152 -22.60 0.23 -12.81
CA ARG A 152 -21.71 -0.93 -12.66
C ARG A 152 -20.36 -0.52 -12.06
N ARG A 153 -19.88 0.69 -12.37
CA ARG A 153 -18.65 1.24 -11.78
C ARG A 153 -18.77 1.38 -10.27
N ARG A 154 -19.94 1.73 -9.71
CA ARG A 154 -20.13 1.70 -8.25
C ARG A 154 -20.07 0.29 -7.67
N ARG A 155 -20.48 -0.75 -8.40
CA ARG A 155 -20.38 -2.14 -7.91
C ARG A 155 -18.96 -2.69 -8.01
N GLN A 156 -18.15 -2.21 -8.97
CA GLN A 156 -16.76 -2.62 -9.19
C GLN A 156 -15.74 -1.78 -8.41
N ALA A 157 -15.90 -0.45 -8.37
CA ALA A 157 -15.03 0.50 -7.65
C ALA A 157 -15.47 0.74 -6.19
N LEU A 158 -16.67 0.32 -5.80
CA LEU A 158 -17.18 0.42 -4.43
C LEU A 158 -17.88 -0.90 -4.05
N ARG A 159 -17.11 -1.94 -3.73
CA ARG A 159 -17.52 -2.73 -2.55
C ARG A 159 -17.33 -1.80 -1.38
N GLN A 160 -18.42 -1.07 -1.12
CA GLN A 160 -18.53 0.06 -0.23
C GLN A 160 -17.69 -0.18 1.02
N VAL A 161 -16.85 0.80 1.35
CA VAL A 161 -16.52 1.10 2.74
C VAL A 161 -17.83 0.87 3.51
N PRO A 162 -17.91 -0.15 4.39
CA PRO A 162 -19.16 -0.46 5.06
C PRO A 162 -19.72 0.82 5.66
N ALA A 163 -21.04 1.03 5.66
CA ALA A 163 -21.66 2.21 6.27
C ALA A 163 -21.25 2.42 7.75
N ALA A 164 -20.60 1.43 8.37
CA ALA A 164 -20.05 1.43 9.72
C ALA A 164 -18.51 1.62 9.79
N ALA A 165 -17.82 1.96 8.69
CA ALA A 165 -16.38 2.14 8.72
C ALA A 165 -16.04 3.54 9.23
N ASP A 166 -15.35 3.58 10.36
CA ASP A 166 -14.82 4.81 10.96
C ASP A 166 -13.61 5.29 10.14
N PRO A 167 -13.72 6.41 9.40
CA PRO A 167 -12.70 6.85 8.47
C PRO A 167 -11.67 7.73 9.18
N HIS A 168 -10.89 7.20 10.12
CA HIS A 168 -9.72 7.91 10.64
C HIS A 168 -8.69 6.95 11.25
N MET A 169 -7.58 6.76 10.52
CA MET A 169 -6.36 6.19 11.10
C MET A 169 -5.71 7.23 12.02
N PRO A 170 -5.31 6.89 13.27
CA PRO A 170 -4.51 7.80 14.08
C PRO A 170 -3.18 8.09 13.37
N ARG A 171 -2.88 9.37 13.18
CA ARG A 171 -1.71 9.86 12.42
C ARG A 171 -0.38 9.58 13.11
#